data_AF-A0A932IMP6-F1
#
_entry.id   AF-A0A932IMP6-F1
#
_cell.length_a   1.000
_cell.length_b   1.000
_cell.length_c   1.000
_cell.angle_alpha   90.00
_cell.angle_beta   90.00
_cell.angle_gamma   90.00
#
_symmetry.space_group_name_H-M   'P 1'
#
loop_
_entity.id
_entity.type
_entity.pdbx_description
1 polymer ?
#
loop_
_entity_poly.entity_id
_entity_poly.type
_entity_poly.pdbx_seq_one_letter_code
_entity_poly.pdbx_strand_id
1 'polypeptide(L)'
;EKRLLQLAARLAPSNSQRRVPLRRLVGAAGWFVSLSSRLADGLLLNADNCDPEVVALIAQEGINDVPLQLILEIMGQMVNGHEAHGPYAYEGHLGNITAPVLAISGNVDRVAPPGSVSALVSRLEAPDVRYREMGKSHGDRADYGHADLLVGRAAPEEVYPLLLDFLDEVD
;
A
#
# COMPACT_ATOMS: atom_id res chain seq x y z
N GLU A 1 19.04 13.97 -2.19
CA GLU A 1 18.05 13.06 -1.57
C GLU A 1 18.41 11.58 -1.62
N LYS A 2 18.48 10.92 -2.79
CA LYS A 2 18.67 9.45 -2.86
C LYS A 2 19.88 8.91 -2.07
N ARG A 3 21.02 9.63 -2.09
CA ARG A 3 22.23 9.25 -1.32
C ARG A 3 22.04 9.31 0.20
N LEU A 4 21.24 10.24 0.72
CA LEU A 4 20.99 10.36 2.16
C LEU A 4 20.09 9.23 2.65
N LEU A 5 19.07 8.88 1.87
CA LEU A 5 18.18 7.75 2.17
C LEU A 5 18.93 6.42 2.12
N GLN A 6 19.80 6.23 1.13
CA GLN A 6 20.68 5.05 1.04
C GLN A 6 21.65 4.93 2.22
N LEU A 7 22.22 6.06 2.68
CA LEU A 7 23.11 6.08 3.84
C LEU A 7 22.33 5.76 5.13
N ALA A 8 21.14 6.33 5.29
CA ALA A 8 20.26 6.09 6.43
C ALA A 8 19.83 4.62 6.50
N ALA A 9 19.48 4.00 5.37
CA ALA A 9 19.12 2.58 5.30
C ALA A 9 20.29 1.65 5.67
N ARG A 10 21.53 2.00 5.29
CA ARG A 10 22.73 1.20 5.63
C ARG A 10 23.20 1.36 7.07
N LEU A 11 22.94 2.51 7.69
CA LEU A 11 23.36 2.83 9.07
C LEU A 11 22.28 2.51 10.10
N ALA A 12 21.11 2.08 9.66
CA ALA A 12 20.00 1.73 10.54
C ALA A 12 20.42 0.53 11.43
N PRO A 13 20.30 0.64 12.77
CA PRO A 13 20.67 -0.45 13.65
C PRO A 13 19.75 -1.65 13.41
N SER A 14 20.34 -2.83 13.18
CA SER A 14 19.65 -4.09 12.84
C SER A 14 18.65 -4.61 13.90
N ASN A 15 18.46 -3.90 15.01
CA ASN A 15 17.60 -4.32 16.12
C ASN A 15 16.85 -3.17 16.81
N SER A 16 16.64 -2.04 16.13
CA SER A 16 15.93 -0.90 16.72
C SER A 16 14.41 -1.13 16.79
N GLN A 17 13.92 -1.58 17.94
CA GLN A 17 12.49 -1.62 18.28
C GLN A 17 11.88 -0.22 18.51
N ARG A 18 12.64 0.86 18.30
CA ARG A 18 12.12 2.22 18.48
C ARG A 18 11.03 2.50 17.45
N ARG A 19 9.81 2.65 17.95
CA ARG A 19 8.64 3.02 17.16
C ARG A 19 8.65 4.52 16.93
N VAL A 20 8.39 4.92 15.69
CA VAL A 20 8.14 6.32 15.37
C VAL A 20 6.69 6.62 15.76
N PRO A 21 6.42 7.71 16.51
CA PRO A 21 5.07 8.07 16.93
C PRO A 21 4.26 8.66 15.75
N LEU A 22 4.12 7.90 14.66
CA LEU A 22 3.44 8.33 13.44
C LEU A 22 2.00 8.76 13.72
N ARG A 23 1.30 8.09 14.63
CA ARG A 23 -0.07 8.47 15.00
C ARG A 23 -0.13 9.91 15.51
N ARG A 24 0.85 10.34 16.31
CA ARG A 24 0.90 11.72 16.82
C ARG A 24 1.30 12.71 15.74
N LEU A 25 2.27 12.36 14.89
CA LEU A 25 2.79 13.25 13.85
C LEU A 25 1.77 13.46 12.72
N VAL A 26 1.21 12.36 12.20
CA VAL A 26 0.23 12.39 11.11
C VAL A 26 -1.16 12.76 11.63
N GLY A 27 -1.52 12.30 12.83
CA GLY A 27 -2.79 12.69 13.45
C GLY A 27 -2.91 14.19 13.66
N ALA A 28 -1.84 14.88 14.05
CA ALA A 28 -1.84 16.35 14.12
C ALA A 28 -2.03 17.03 12.75
N ALA A 29 -1.51 16.43 11.66
CA ALA A 29 -1.75 16.92 10.31
C ALA A 29 -3.20 16.66 9.84
N GLY A 30 -3.83 15.59 10.31
CA GLY A 30 -5.24 15.25 10.05
C GLY A 30 -6.25 16.25 10.66
N TRP A 31 -5.81 17.17 11.53
CA TRP A 31 -6.65 18.30 11.98
C TRP A 31 -6.77 19.39 10.92
N PHE A 32 -5.93 19.35 9.88
CA PHE A 32 -5.92 20.28 8.75
C PHE A 32 -6.36 19.57 7.46
N VAL A 33 -7.66 19.26 7.38
CA VAL A 33 -8.33 18.44 6.35
C VAL A 33 -7.89 18.71 4.90
N SER A 34 -7.82 19.99 4.49
CA SER A 34 -7.43 20.36 3.12
C SER A 34 -5.93 20.22 2.84
N LEU A 35 -5.10 20.25 3.88
CA LEU A 35 -3.66 20.09 3.78
C LEU A 35 -3.29 18.60 3.80
N SER A 36 -3.99 17.78 4.61
CA SER A 36 -3.76 16.33 4.67
C SER A 36 -4.10 15.64 3.35
N SER A 37 -5.22 16.00 2.71
CA SER A 37 -5.58 15.43 1.41
C SER A 37 -4.55 15.79 0.33
N ARG A 38 -4.14 17.06 0.23
CA ARG A 38 -3.15 17.52 -0.75
C ARG A 38 -1.74 16.96 -0.53
N LEU A 39 -1.34 16.73 0.72
CA LEU A 39 -0.03 16.14 1.02
C LEU A 39 -0.01 14.62 0.78
N ALA A 40 -1.15 13.96 0.94
CA ALA A 40 -1.30 12.53 0.67
C ALA A 40 -1.57 12.23 -0.82
N ASP A 41 -2.10 13.21 -1.56
CA ASP A 41 -2.43 13.09 -2.99
C ASP A 41 -1.20 12.76 -3.85
N GLY A 42 -1.33 11.70 -4.65
CA GLY A 42 -0.26 11.17 -5.49
C GLY A 42 0.91 10.53 -4.72
N LEU A 43 0.84 10.44 -3.38
CA LEU A 43 1.79 9.69 -2.56
C LEU A 43 1.15 8.40 -2.01
N LEU A 44 -0.02 8.54 -1.40
CA LEU A 44 -0.75 7.44 -0.74
C LEU A 44 -2.17 7.27 -1.29
N LEU A 45 -2.77 8.34 -1.83
CA LEU A 45 -4.15 8.32 -2.30
C LEU A 45 -4.33 9.11 -3.60
N ASN A 46 -5.46 8.94 -4.27
CA ASN A 46 -5.96 9.89 -5.26
C ASN A 46 -7.04 10.77 -4.64
N ALA A 47 -6.77 12.06 -4.50
CA ALA A 47 -7.70 12.99 -3.85
C ALA A 47 -9.04 13.10 -4.57
N ASP A 48 -9.08 12.90 -5.89
CA ASP A 48 -10.31 12.95 -6.69
C ASP A 48 -11.26 11.79 -6.35
N ASN A 49 -10.73 10.66 -5.87
CA ASN A 49 -11.50 9.50 -5.46
C ASN A 49 -11.71 9.44 -3.95
N CYS A 50 -11.28 10.42 -3.16
CA CYS A 50 -11.35 10.36 -1.70
C CYS A 50 -12.22 11.46 -1.10
N ASP A 51 -12.98 11.14 -0.05
CA ASP A 51 -13.62 12.16 0.78
C ASP A 51 -12.59 12.78 1.75
N PRO A 52 -12.38 14.11 1.74
CA PRO A 52 -11.43 14.75 2.65
C PRO A 52 -11.66 14.45 4.14
N GLU A 53 -12.91 14.29 4.57
CA GLU A 53 -13.24 13.96 5.96
C GLU A 53 -12.80 12.53 6.31
N VAL A 54 -12.98 11.60 5.38
CA VAL A 54 -12.50 10.21 5.51
C VAL A 54 -10.98 10.17 5.53
N VAL A 55 -10.30 10.95 4.67
CA VAL A 55 -8.83 11.06 4.68
C VAL A 55 -8.32 11.62 6.01
N ALA A 56 -8.97 12.65 6.54
CA ALA A 56 -8.63 13.21 7.85
C ALA A 56 -8.82 12.17 8.96
N LEU A 57 -9.88 11.38 8.92
CA LEU A 57 -10.12 10.31 9.90
C LEU A 57 -9.04 9.22 9.84
N ILE A 58 -8.63 8.79 8.64
CA ILE A 58 -7.53 7.83 8.46
C ILE A 58 -6.21 8.39 8.98
N ALA A 59 -5.93 9.67 8.72
CA ALA A 59 -4.73 10.32 9.23
C ALA A 59 -4.69 10.34 10.76
N GLN A 60 -5.85 10.46 11.42
CA GLN A 60 -5.98 10.50 12.88
C GLN A 60 -5.96 9.11 13.53
N GLU A 61 -6.67 8.14 12.92
CA GLU A 61 -6.97 6.85 13.55
C GLU A 61 -6.43 5.64 12.80
N GLY A 62 -6.21 5.76 11.50
CA GLY A 62 -5.82 4.64 10.62
C GLY A 62 -4.31 4.33 10.61
N ILE A 63 -3.47 5.21 11.17
CA ILE A 63 -2.01 5.04 11.15
C ILE A 63 -1.50 4.73 12.54
N ASN A 64 -0.95 3.52 12.70
CA ASN A 64 -0.30 3.08 13.93
C ASN A 64 1.18 3.44 13.96
N ASP A 65 1.74 3.51 15.17
CA ASP A 65 3.17 3.68 15.37
C ASP A 65 3.93 2.45 14.87
N VAL A 66 4.77 2.60 13.86
CA VAL A 66 5.56 1.51 13.29
C VAL A 66 7.04 1.61 13.69
N PRO A 67 7.80 0.50 13.70
CA PRO A 67 9.24 0.55 13.92
C PRO A 67 9.94 1.43 12.87
N LEU A 68 10.91 2.24 13.29
CA LEU A 68 11.70 3.07 12.36
C LEU A 68 12.36 2.23 11.27
N GLN A 69 12.83 1.04 11.64
CA GLN A 69 13.46 0.11 10.70
C GLN A 69 12.53 -0.25 9.54
N LEU A 70 11.25 -0.51 9.82
CA LEU A 70 10.26 -0.81 8.78
C LEU A 70 10.07 0.37 7.82
N ILE A 71 10.03 1.61 8.33
CA ILE A 71 9.94 2.80 7.49
C ILE A 71 11.16 2.91 6.58
N LEU A 72 12.37 2.71 7.13
CA LEU A 72 13.61 2.78 6.36
C LEU A 72 13.69 1.68 5.29
N GLU A 73 13.20 0.48 5.58
CA GLU A 73 13.11 -0.63 4.62
C GLU A 73 12.14 -0.31 3.48
N ILE A 74 10.92 0.16 3.79
CA ILE A 74 9.93 0.57 2.77
C ILE A 74 10.50 1.68 1.88
N MET A 75 11.11 2.72 2.48
CA MET A 75 11.76 3.79 1.71
C MET A 75 12.93 3.29 0.87
N GLY A 76 13.73 2.37 1.41
CA GLY A 76 14.81 1.71 0.69
C GLY A 76 14.32 0.98 -0.56
N GLN A 77 13.23 0.23 -0.43
CA GLN A 77 12.59 -0.49 -1.54
C GLN A 77 12.00 0.45 -2.59
N MET A 78 11.31 1.52 -2.18
CA MET A 78 10.77 2.51 -3.12
C MET A 78 11.86 3.20 -3.95
N VAL A 79 13.06 3.40 -3.37
CA VAL A 79 14.15 4.11 -4.05
C VAL A 79 15.02 3.19 -4.91
N ASN A 80 15.34 2.00 -4.42
CA ASN A 80 16.33 1.11 -5.02
C ASN A 80 15.70 -0.08 -5.76
N GLY A 81 14.39 -0.27 -5.67
CA GLY A 81 13.72 -1.48 -6.15
C GLY A 81 13.88 -2.64 -5.18
N HIS A 82 13.38 -3.80 -5.59
CA HIS A 82 13.40 -5.01 -4.78
C HIS A 82 14.73 -5.76 -4.97
N GLU A 83 15.46 -5.98 -3.88
CA GLU A 83 16.44 -7.07 -3.78
C GLU A 83 15.94 -7.99 -2.67
N ALA A 84 15.98 -9.31 -2.88
CA ALA A 84 15.58 -10.31 -1.89
C ALA A 84 16.60 -10.35 -0.73
N HIS A 85 16.64 -9.29 0.06
CA HIS A 85 17.58 -9.10 1.14
C HIS A 85 16.82 -8.72 2.40
N GLY A 86 16.85 -9.66 3.34
CA GLY A 86 16.15 -9.59 4.62
C GLY A 86 16.24 -10.97 5.28
N PRO A 87 16.12 -11.07 6.60
CA PRO A 87 16.35 -12.34 7.33
C PRO A 87 15.39 -13.48 6.92
N TYR A 88 14.27 -13.17 6.26
CA TYR A 88 13.24 -14.15 5.88
C TYR A 88 13.01 -14.27 4.36
N ALA A 89 13.62 -13.42 3.53
CA ALA A 89 13.49 -13.46 2.06
C ALA A 89 12.07 -13.78 1.53
N TYR A 90 11.04 -13.03 1.97
CA TYR A 90 9.61 -13.31 1.72
C TYR A 90 9.29 -13.68 0.27
N GLU A 91 9.87 -12.97 -0.71
CA GLU A 91 9.62 -13.26 -2.12
C GLU A 91 10.11 -14.64 -2.58
N GLY A 92 11.16 -15.18 -1.95
CA GLY A 92 11.65 -16.53 -2.21
C GLY A 92 10.68 -17.63 -1.74
N HIS A 93 9.69 -17.26 -0.94
CA HIS A 93 8.69 -18.16 -0.38
C HIS A 93 7.30 -18.01 -1.02
N LEU A 94 7.14 -17.21 -2.08
CA LEU A 94 5.84 -17.01 -2.74
C LEU A 94 5.24 -18.32 -3.28
N GLY A 95 6.07 -19.25 -3.76
CA GLY A 95 5.61 -20.58 -4.21
C GLY A 95 5.06 -21.46 -3.07
N ASN A 96 5.29 -21.10 -1.80
CA ASN A 96 4.73 -21.82 -0.66
C ASN A 96 3.29 -21.38 -0.33
N ILE A 97 2.74 -20.38 -1.01
CA ILE A 97 1.37 -19.92 -0.81
C ILE A 97 0.41 -20.91 -1.48
N THR A 98 -0.41 -21.58 -0.68
CA THR A 98 -1.38 -22.59 -1.15
C THR A 98 -2.83 -22.12 -1.08
N ALA A 99 -3.11 -20.99 -0.43
CA ALA A 99 -4.44 -20.40 -0.39
C ALA A 99 -4.78 -19.74 -1.74
N PRO A 100 -6.06 -19.72 -2.17
CA PRO A 100 -6.51 -18.87 -3.26
C PRO A 100 -6.11 -17.39 -3.03
N VAL A 101 -5.71 -16.69 -4.09
CA VAL A 101 -5.25 -15.31 -4.02
C VAL A 101 -5.99 -14.43 -5.02
N LEU A 102 -6.64 -13.38 -4.52
CA LEU A 102 -7.04 -12.22 -5.31
C LEU A 102 -6.09 -11.06 -5.00
N ALA A 103 -5.31 -10.64 -5.99
CA ALA A 103 -4.48 -9.45 -5.92
C ALA A 103 -5.16 -8.27 -6.62
N ILE A 104 -5.21 -7.12 -5.94
CA ILE A 104 -5.81 -5.89 -6.48
C ILE A 104 -4.77 -4.77 -6.39
N SER A 105 -4.62 -3.99 -7.46
CA SER A 105 -3.77 -2.81 -7.50
C SER A 105 -4.55 -1.60 -7.98
N GLY A 106 -4.11 -0.39 -7.61
CA GLY A 106 -4.64 0.86 -8.15
C GLY A 106 -3.75 1.38 -9.27
N ASN A 107 -4.32 1.82 -10.40
CA ASN A 107 -3.58 2.26 -11.58
C ASN A 107 -2.66 3.47 -11.34
N VAL A 108 -2.92 4.27 -10.30
CA VAL A 108 -2.09 5.40 -9.89
C VAL A 108 -1.39 5.16 -8.54
N ASP A 109 -1.39 3.93 -8.04
CA ASP A 109 -0.67 3.54 -6.82
C ASP A 109 0.85 3.67 -7.01
N ARG A 110 1.51 4.39 -6.09
CA ARG A 110 2.97 4.55 -6.05
C ARG A 110 3.65 3.79 -4.91
N VAL A 111 2.88 3.29 -3.95
CA VAL A 111 3.36 2.48 -2.83
C VAL A 111 3.47 1.02 -3.27
N ALA A 112 2.43 0.50 -3.91
CA ALA A 112 2.39 -0.82 -4.52
C ALA A 112 1.98 -0.72 -6.00
N PRO A 113 2.87 -0.21 -6.88
CA PRO A 113 2.53 0.02 -8.28
C PRO A 113 2.04 -1.24 -8.98
N PRO A 114 1.11 -1.13 -9.96
CA PRO A 114 0.55 -2.29 -10.66
C PRO A 114 1.59 -3.24 -11.25
N GLY A 115 2.69 -2.71 -11.81
CA GLY A 115 3.79 -3.51 -12.32
C GLY A 115 4.47 -4.39 -11.25
N SER A 116 4.60 -3.89 -10.02
CA SER A 116 5.14 -4.65 -8.89
C SER A 116 4.18 -5.74 -8.44
N VAL A 117 2.89 -5.43 -8.36
CA VAL A 117 1.84 -6.41 -7.98
C VAL A 117 1.73 -7.51 -9.04
N SER A 118 1.69 -7.16 -10.32
CA SER A 118 1.68 -8.12 -11.42
C SER A 118 2.93 -9.01 -11.43
N ALA A 119 4.12 -8.47 -11.14
CA ALA A 119 5.33 -9.26 -11.02
C ALA A 119 5.25 -10.27 -9.86
N LEU A 120 4.70 -9.88 -8.72
CA LEU A 120 4.47 -10.79 -7.59
C LEU A 120 3.47 -11.88 -7.96
N VAL A 121 2.33 -11.51 -8.55
CA VAL A 121 1.29 -12.45 -9.00
C VAL A 121 1.87 -13.53 -9.92
N SER A 122 2.75 -13.14 -10.84
CA SER A 122 3.37 -14.09 -11.79
C SER A 122 4.25 -15.16 -11.14
N ARG A 123 4.61 -14.99 -9.85
CA ARG A 123 5.46 -15.90 -9.08
C ARG A 123 4.67 -16.73 -8.06
N LEU A 124 3.36 -16.53 -7.95
CA LEU A 124 2.51 -17.34 -7.09
C LEU A 124 2.24 -18.69 -7.75
N GLU A 125 2.28 -19.76 -6.97
CA GLU A 125 1.98 -21.13 -7.40
C GLU A 125 0.70 -21.66 -6.72
N ALA A 126 -0.14 -20.75 -6.21
CA ALA A 126 -1.42 -21.06 -5.58
C ALA A 126 -2.43 -21.65 -6.60
N PRO A 127 -3.41 -22.44 -6.13
CA PRO A 127 -4.36 -23.16 -7.00
C PRO A 127 -5.31 -22.23 -7.78
N ASP A 128 -5.61 -21.04 -7.25
CA ASP A 128 -6.37 -19.99 -7.92
C ASP A 128 -5.68 -18.64 -7.62
N VAL A 129 -5.21 -17.98 -8.67
CA VAL A 129 -4.54 -16.68 -8.59
C VAL A 129 -5.19 -15.73 -9.58
N ARG A 130 -5.79 -14.67 -9.05
CA ARG A 130 -6.50 -13.65 -9.82
C ARG A 130 -5.85 -12.30 -9.61
N TYR A 131 -5.82 -11.50 -10.67
CA TYR A 131 -5.31 -10.14 -10.61
C TYR A 131 -6.28 -9.16 -11.24
N ARG A 132 -6.55 -8.05 -10.54
CA ARG A 132 -7.37 -6.94 -11.01
C ARG A 132 -6.67 -5.61 -10.76
N GLU A 133 -6.36 -4.89 -11.82
CA GLU A 133 -5.89 -3.51 -11.74
C GLU A 133 -7.07 -2.55 -11.84
N MET A 134 -7.34 -1.78 -10.80
CA MET A 134 -8.44 -0.80 -10.69
C MET A 134 -8.03 0.56 -11.27
N GLY A 135 -8.88 1.16 -12.10
CA GLY A 135 -8.67 2.50 -12.66
C GLY A 135 -9.57 2.81 -13.84
N LYS A 136 -9.68 4.09 -14.24
CA LYS A 136 -10.52 4.48 -15.39
C LYS A 136 -10.09 3.80 -16.70
N SER A 137 -8.79 3.57 -16.87
CA SER A 137 -8.25 2.82 -18.00
C SER A 137 -8.69 1.35 -18.03
N HIS A 138 -9.21 0.83 -16.92
CA HIS A 138 -9.70 -0.54 -16.74
C HIS A 138 -11.24 -0.59 -16.63
N GLY A 139 -11.94 0.53 -16.90
CA GLY A 139 -13.39 0.61 -16.94
C GLY A 139 -14.05 1.05 -15.64
N ASP A 140 -13.26 1.37 -14.60
CA ASP A 140 -13.76 1.84 -13.31
C ASP A 140 -14.13 3.33 -13.35
N ARG A 141 -14.92 3.78 -12.38
CA ARG A 141 -15.39 5.18 -12.30
C ARG A 141 -14.29 6.14 -11.89
N ALA A 142 -13.27 5.67 -11.18
CA ALA A 142 -12.18 6.47 -10.63
C ALA A 142 -10.81 5.85 -10.92
N ASP A 143 -9.78 6.69 -10.86
CA ASP A 143 -8.40 6.22 -10.78
C ASP A 143 -8.09 5.95 -9.31
N TYR A 144 -7.44 4.81 -9.02
CA TYR A 144 -7.24 4.33 -7.65
C TYR A 144 -5.78 4.49 -7.21
N GLY A 145 -5.57 5.23 -6.12
CA GLY A 145 -4.34 5.23 -5.33
C GLY A 145 -4.27 4.07 -4.33
N HIS A 146 -3.25 4.08 -3.46
CA HIS A 146 -2.99 2.97 -2.53
C HIS A 146 -4.11 2.79 -1.49
N ALA A 147 -4.48 3.87 -0.79
CA ALA A 147 -5.51 3.82 0.24
C ALA A 147 -6.93 3.78 -0.36
N ASP A 148 -7.09 4.23 -1.60
CA ASP A 148 -8.38 4.34 -2.28
C ASP A 148 -9.08 2.99 -2.46
N LEU A 149 -8.32 1.91 -2.61
CA LEU A 149 -8.88 0.56 -2.67
C LEU A 149 -9.67 0.22 -1.38
N LEU A 150 -9.30 0.84 -0.26
CA LEU A 150 -9.98 0.66 1.02
C LEU A 150 -11.00 1.76 1.30
N VAL A 151 -10.71 3.02 0.97
CA VAL A 151 -11.48 4.18 1.48
C VAL A 151 -11.93 5.16 0.40
N GLY A 152 -11.68 4.83 -0.87
CA GLY A 152 -12.13 5.61 -2.00
C GLY A 152 -13.66 5.64 -2.07
N ARG A 153 -14.22 6.74 -2.59
CA ARG A 153 -15.67 6.96 -2.69
C ARG A 153 -16.37 5.90 -3.52
N ALA A 154 -15.69 5.36 -4.53
CA ALA A 154 -16.21 4.28 -5.37
C ALA A 154 -15.83 2.87 -4.89
N ALA A 155 -15.01 2.74 -3.83
CA ALA A 155 -14.60 1.43 -3.31
C ALA A 155 -15.78 0.55 -2.85
N PRO A 156 -16.82 1.08 -2.17
CA PRO A 156 -17.98 0.28 -1.79
C PRO A 156 -18.74 -0.34 -2.95
N GLU A 157 -18.75 0.33 -4.10
CA GLU A 157 -19.47 -0.13 -5.29
C GLU A 157 -18.61 -0.93 -6.27
N GLU A 158 -17.28 -0.72 -6.29
CA GLU A 158 -16.38 -1.33 -7.28
C GLU A 158 -15.39 -2.34 -6.68
N VAL A 159 -14.89 -2.12 -5.47
CA VAL A 159 -13.87 -2.98 -4.84
C VAL A 159 -14.49 -4.02 -3.93
N TYR A 160 -15.40 -3.62 -3.05
CA TYR A 160 -15.94 -4.54 -2.05
C TYR A 160 -16.78 -5.68 -2.66
N PRO A 161 -17.60 -5.46 -3.70
CA PRO A 161 -18.30 -6.56 -4.36
C PRO A 161 -17.32 -7.57 -4.97
N LEU A 162 -16.22 -7.12 -5.57
CA LEU A 162 -15.18 -8.00 -6.09
C LEU A 162 -14.55 -8.88 -4.99
N LEU A 163 -14.35 -8.32 -3.80
CA LEU A 163 -13.85 -9.09 -2.64
C LEU A 163 -14.88 -10.11 -2.17
N LEU A 164 -16.16 -9.72 -2.08
CA LEU A 164 -17.24 -10.61 -1.66
C LEU A 164 -17.43 -11.76 -2.65
N ASP A 165 -17.50 -11.46 -3.95
CA ASP A 165 -17.64 -12.48 -5.00
C ASP A 165 -16.47 -13.47 -4.94
N PHE A 166 -15.24 -12.98 -4.78
CA PHE A 166 -14.09 -13.87 -4.62
C PHE A 166 -14.21 -14.77 -3.39
N LEU A 167 -14.57 -14.21 -2.23
CA LEU A 167 -14.74 -14.99 -1.01
C LEU A 167 -15.85 -16.04 -1.15
N ASP A 168 -17.00 -15.68 -1.71
CA ASP A 168 -18.13 -16.59 -1.94
C ASP A 168 -17.78 -17.72 -2.92
N GLU A 169 -16.84 -17.49 -3.84
CA GLU A 169 -16.38 -18.51 -4.79
C GLU A 169 -15.32 -19.46 -4.24
N VAL A 170 -14.54 -19.03 -3.22
CA VAL A 170 -13.42 -19.82 -2.68
C VAL A 170 -13.68 -20.45 -1.30
N ASP A 171 -14.77 -20.08 -0.62
CA ASP A 171 -15.25 -20.68 0.63
C ASP A 171 -15.91 -22.06 0.41
#